data_AF-A0A935RB87-F1
#
_entry.id   AF-A0A935RB87-F1
#
_cell.length_a   1.000
_cell.length_b   1.000
_cell.length_c   1.000
_cell.angle_alpha   90.00
_cell.angle_beta   90.00
_cell.angle_gamma   90.00
#
_symmetry.space_group_name_H-M   'P 1'
#
loop_
_entity.id
_entity.type
_entity.pdbx_description
1 polymer ?
#
loop_
_entity_poly.entity_id
_entity_poly.type
_entity_poly.pdbx_seq_one_letter_code
_entity_poly.pdbx_strand_id
1 'polypeptide(L)' 'MKLNTDHLQRCIRTLESSLTMLSQAAPDSIDYEVFLDDARSIEAVLREKFGDGAT' A
#
# COMPACT_ATOMS: atom_id res chain seq x y z
N MET A 1 19.84 -2.86 9.25
CA MET A 1 18.53 -3.50 9.50
C MET A 1 18.38 -4.66 8.52
N LYS A 2 18.22 -5.91 8.97
CA LYS A 2 17.98 -7.05 8.05
C LYS A 2 16.55 -6.91 7.52
N LEU A 3 16.40 -6.68 6.22
CA LEU A 3 15.10 -6.71 5.56
C LEU A 3 14.48 -8.09 5.78
N ASN A 4 13.34 -8.12 6.49
CA ASN A 4 12.59 -9.35 6.69
C ASN A 4 11.70 -9.55 5.47
N THR A 5 12.15 -10.37 4.52
CA THR A 5 11.45 -10.66 3.28
C THR A 5 10.04 -11.19 3.51
N ASP A 6 9.80 -11.93 4.60
CA ASP A 6 8.46 -12.44 4.95
C ASP A 6 7.52 -11.30 5.37
N HIS A 7 8.05 -10.30 6.08
CA HIS A 7 7.28 -9.11 6.45
C HIS A 7 6.88 -8.30 5.20
N LEU A 8 7.82 -8.13 4.26
CA LEU A 8 7.56 -7.44 3.01
C LEU A 8 6.54 -8.19 2.14
N GLN A 9 6.62 -9.51 2.06
CA GLN A 9 5.62 -10.31 1.36
C GLN A 9 4.22 -10.19 1.97
N ARG A 10 4.10 -10.09 3.30
CA ARG A 10 2.80 -9.82 3.93
C ARG A 10 2.27 -8.44 3.57
N CYS A 11 3.12 -7.40 3.62
CA CYS A 11 2.74 -6.04 3.22
C CYS A 11 2.26 -5.99 1.75
N ILE A 12 2.96 -6.67 0.84
CA ILE A 12 2.58 -6.75 -0.58
C ILE A 12 1.21 -7.44 -0.74
N ARG A 13 0.97 -8.57 -0.06
CA ARG A 13 -0.32 -9.26 -0.15
C ARG A 13 -1.48 -8.44 0.40
N THR A 14 -1.26 -7.72 1.50
CA THR A 14 -2.27 -6.80 2.05
C THR A 14 -2.60 -5.70 1.06
N LEU A 15 -1.59 -5.13 0.39
CA LEU A 15 -1.78 -4.14 -0.68
C LEU A 15 -2.58 -4.69 -1.85
N GLU A 16 -2.24 -5.87 -2.36
CA GLU A 16 -2.95 -6.51 -3.48
C GLU A 16 -4.43 -6.73 -3.14
N SER A 17 -4.72 -7.13 -1.89
CA SER A 17 -6.09 -7.30 -1.41
C SER A 17 -6.83 -5.96 -1.34
N SER A 18 -6.22 -4.92 -0.74
CA SER A 18 -6.84 -3.59 -0.64
C SER A 18 -7.09 -2.97 -2.02
N LEU A 19 -6.16 -3.15 -2.96
CA LEU A 19 -6.30 -2.68 -4.34
C LEU A 19 -7.43 -3.41 -5.08
N THR A 20 -7.56 -4.73 -4.83
CA THR A 20 -8.68 -5.52 -5.38
C THR A 20 -10.00 -4.99 -4.85
N MET A 21 -10.11 -4.69 -3.56
CA MET A 21 -11.33 -4.13 -2.97
C MET A 21 -11.63 -2.71 -3.48
N LEU A 22 -10.60 -1.85 -3.59
CA LEU A 22 -10.71 -0.52 -4.20
C LEU A 22 -11.27 -0.60 -5.63
N SER A 23 -10.80 -1.55 -6.44
CA SER A 23 -11.23 -1.69 -7.85
C SER A 23 -12.73 -2.00 -8.00
N GLN A 24 -13.36 -2.54 -6.94
CA GLN A 24 -14.77 -2.90 -6.91
C GLN A 24 -15.64 -1.83 -6.22
N ALA A 25 -15.02 -0.88 -5.51
CA ALA A 25 -15.72 0.18 -4.80
C ALA A 25 -16.21 1.27 -5.78
N ALA A 26 -17.38 1.84 -5.51
CA ALA A 26 -17.88 2.96 -6.29
C ALA A 26 -16.96 4.18 -6.08
N PRO A 27 -16.54 4.91 -7.13
CA PRO A 27 -15.61 6.03 -7.01
C PRO A 27 -16.04 7.13 -6.02
N ASP A 28 -17.34 7.30 -5.82
CA ASP A 28 -17.92 8.31 -4.91
C ASP A 28 -18.34 7.71 -3.53
N SER A 29 -17.82 6.53 -3.18
CA SER A 29 -18.12 5.87 -1.90
C SER A 29 -17.07 6.17 -0.83
N ILE A 30 -17.50 6.18 0.43
CA ILE A 30 -16.60 6.29 1.60
C ILE A 30 -15.57 5.14 1.59
N ASP A 31 -15.97 3.94 1.19
CA ASP A 31 -15.09 2.79 1.09
C ASP A 31 -13.93 3.07 0.12
N TYR A 32 -14.19 3.70 -1.03
CA TYR A 32 -13.17 4.09 -1.99
C TYR A 32 -12.15 5.09 -1.39
N GLU A 33 -12.60 6.08 -0.62
CA GLU A 33 -11.69 7.03 0.05
C GLU A 33 -10.80 6.36 1.10
N VAL A 34 -11.36 5.42 1.89
CA VAL A 34 -10.61 4.67 2.90
C VAL A 34 -9.50 3.85 2.25
N PHE A 35 -9.80 3.13 1.17
CA PHE A 35 -8.79 2.34 0.46
C PHE A 35 -7.71 3.20 -0.21
N LEU A 36 -8.06 4.40 -0.70
CA LEU A 36 -7.07 5.36 -1.21
C LEU A 36 -6.14 5.87 -0.11
N ASP A 37 -6.66 6.08 1.10
CA ASP A 37 -5.84 6.53 2.22
C ASP A 37 -4.84 5.47 2.67
N ASP A 38 -5.29 4.23 2.77
CA ASP A 38 -4.43 3.07 3.03
C ASP A 38 -3.32 2.96 1.98
N ALA A 39 -3.66 3.10 0.70
CA ALA A 39 -2.69 3.04 -0.40
C ALA A 39 -1.63 4.15 -0.30
N ARG A 40 -2.03 5.40 0.01
CA ARG A 40 -1.10 6.53 0.21
C ARG A 40 -0.20 6.34 1.41
N SER A 41 -0.75 5.84 2.53
CA SER A 41 0.02 5.57 3.74
C SER A 41 1.11 4.53 3.48
N ILE A 42 0.78 3.49 2.72
CA ILE A 42 1.75 2.46 2.37
C ILE A 42 2.78 2.97 1.35
N GLU A 43 2.39 3.78 0.37
CA GLU A 43 3.33 4.46 -0.53
C GLU A 43 4.36 5.27 0.27
N ALA A 44 3.91 6.04 1.27
CA ALA A 44 4.78 6.84 2.13
C ALA A 44 5.78 5.97 2.90
N VAL A 45 5.32 4.86 3.49
CA VAL A 45 6.20 3.89 4.17
C VAL A 45 7.21 3.28 3.20
N LEU A 46 6.77 2.88 2.01
CA LEU A 46 7.66 2.31 0.99
C LEU A 46 8.70 3.34 0.54
N ARG A 47 8.30 4.60 0.34
CA ARG A 47 9.22 5.67 -0.02
C ARG A 47 10.22 5.97 1.09
N GLU A 48 9.81 5.97 2.35
CA GLU A 48 10.72 6.14 3.48
C GLU A 48 11.71 4.98 3.60
N LYS A 49 11.26 3.75 3.35
CA LYS A 49 12.11 2.55 3.52
C LYS A 49 12.98 2.23 2.30
N PHE A 50 12.59 2.66 1.10
CA PHE A 50 13.19 2.24 -0.17
C PHE A 50 13.47 3.39 -1.15
N GLY A 51 13.05 4.62 -0.85
CA GLY A 51 13.10 5.78 -1.75
C GLY A 51 14.47 6.46 -1.90
N ASP A 52 15.50 6.01 -1.18
CA ASP A 52 16.89 6.50 -1.31
C ASP A 52 17.61 6.00 -2.59
N GLY A 53 16.89 5.87 -3.70
CA GLY A 53 17.40 5.33 -4.97
C GLY A 53 17.28 6.26 -6.18
N ALA A 54 16.87 7.52 -5.99
CA ALA A 54 16.78 8.51 -7.07
C ALA A 54 17.60 9.76 -6.71
N THR A 55 18.91 9.69 -6.92
CA THR A 55 19.76 10.87 -7.09
C THR A 55 20.71 10.60 -8.26
#